data_AF-A0A7W4IET9-F1
#
_entry.id   AF-A0A7W4IET9-F1
#
_cell.length_a   1.000
_cell.length_b   1.000
_cell.length_c   1.000
_cell.angle_alpha   90.00
_cell.angle_beta   90.00
_cell.angle_gamma   90.00
#
_symmetry.space_group_name_H-M   'P 1'
#
loop_
_entity.id
_entity.type
_entity.pdbx_description
1 polymer ?
#
loop_
_entity_poly.entity_id
_entity_poly.type
_entity_poly.pdbx_seq_one_letter_code
_entity_poly.pdbx_strand_id
1 'polypeptide(L)' 'MFGEIDPPQRLLMGPGPVNVHPRVLRAMSADMLGQFDPEMTGYMNETMALYRLVFMTENRWTFLVDGTARAGIE' A
#
# COMPACT_ATOMS: atom_id res chain seq x y z
N MET A 1 18.37 -26.96 4.00
CA MET A 1 18.51 -25.58 4.51
C MET A 1 18.13 -24.66 3.37
N PHE A 2 17.15 -23.80 3.56
CA PHE A 2 16.70 -22.87 2.51
C PHE A 2 17.53 -21.58 2.60
N GLY A 3 17.86 -20.97 1.46
CA GLY A 3 18.59 -19.70 1.40
C GLY A 3 17.69 -18.49 1.67
N GLU A 4 18.29 -17.31 1.80
CA GLU A 4 17.56 -16.05 1.87
C GLU A 4 16.85 -15.73 0.54
N ILE A 5 15.82 -14.88 0.64
CA ILE A 5 15.09 -14.36 -0.52
C ILE A 5 15.99 -13.32 -1.20
N ASP A 6 16.57 -13.67 -2.35
CA ASP A 6 17.40 -12.80 -3.17
C ASP A 6 17.00 -12.89 -4.65
N PRO A 7 15.91 -12.22 -5.06
CA PRO A 7 15.44 -12.26 -6.44
C PRO A 7 16.32 -11.39 -7.35
N PRO A 8 16.56 -11.81 -8.61
CA PRO A 8 17.33 -11.00 -9.56
C PRO A 8 16.61 -9.70 -9.88
N GLN A 9 17.37 -8.63 -10.09
CA GLN A 9 16.82 -7.36 -10.55
C GLN A 9 16.19 -7.52 -11.94
N ARG A 10 15.00 -6.93 -12.12
CA ARG A 10 14.23 -6.97 -13.37
C ARG A 10 13.69 -5.58 -13.67
N LEU A 11 13.69 -5.21 -14.94
CA LEU A 11 12.90 -4.08 -15.44
C LEU A 11 11.58 -4.63 -15.99
N LEU A 12 10.49 -4.40 -15.25
CA LEU A 12 9.17 -4.94 -15.55
C LEU A 12 8.37 -3.93 -16.39
N MET A 13 8.32 -4.15 -17.70
CA MET A 13 7.64 -3.28 -18.69
C MET A 13 6.32 -3.87 -19.21
N GLY A 14 5.78 -4.88 -18.51
CA GLY A 14 4.48 -5.47 -18.84
C GLY A 14 3.29 -4.64 -18.32
N PRO A 15 2.04 -5.10 -18.51
CA PRO A 15 0.83 -4.39 -18.07
C PRO A 15 0.59 -4.42 -16.55
N GLY A 16 1.40 -5.16 -15.79
CA GLY A 16 1.29 -5.29 -14.35
C GLY A 16 1.49 -6.74 -13.87
N PRO A 17 2.06 -6.97 -12.68
CA PRO A 17 2.67 -5.96 -11.79
C PRO A 17 3.97 -5.36 -12.38
N VAL A 18 4.35 -4.18 -11.90
CA VAL A 18 5.55 -3.43 -12.33
C VAL A 18 6.49 -3.20 -11.15
N ASN A 19 7.69 -2.66 -11.40
CA ASN A 19 8.63 -2.32 -10.34
C ASN A 19 8.02 -1.31 -9.36
N VAL A 20 8.16 -1.59 -8.05
CA VAL A 20 7.70 -0.71 -6.97
C VAL A 20 8.73 0.41 -6.73
N HIS A 21 8.27 1.63 -6.48
CA HIS A 21 9.17 2.73 -6.15
C HIS A 21 9.94 2.43 -4.84
N PRO A 22 11.28 2.64 -4.77
CA PRO A 22 12.10 2.23 -3.61
C PRO A 22 11.64 2.77 -2.24
N ARG A 23 11.03 3.97 -2.22
CA ARG A 23 10.45 4.55 -0.99
C ARG A 23 9.31 3.72 -0.40
N VAL A 24 8.50 3.05 -1.24
CA VAL A 24 7.40 2.19 -0.77
C VAL A 24 7.97 0.90 -0.18
N LEU A 25 8.98 0.29 -0.82
CA LEU A 25 9.67 -0.88 -0.28
C LEU A 25 10.29 -0.59 1.10
N ARG A 26 10.90 0.59 1.27
CA ARG A 26 11.44 1.02 2.57
C ARG A 26 10.35 1.24 3.63
N ALA A 27 9.19 1.75 3.24
CA ALA A 27 8.09 1.94 4.18
C ALA A 27 7.52 0.60 4.67
N MET A 28 7.47 -0.42 3.82
CA MET A 28 7.00 -1.76 4.19
C MET A 28 7.91 -2.51 5.17
N SER A 29 9.15 -2.05 5.38
CA SER A 29 10.07 -2.62 6.36
C SER A 29 10.04 -1.91 7.72
N ALA A 30 9.10 -0.97 7.93
CA ALA A 30 8.92 -0.30 9.21
C ALA A 30 8.31 -1.24 10.27
N ASP A 31 8.57 -0.96 11.54
CA ASP A 31 8.00 -1.71 12.65
C ASP A 31 6.47 -1.54 12.71
N MET A 32 5.79 -2.59 13.18
CA MET A 32 4.33 -2.59 13.29
C MET A 32 3.85 -1.79 14.50
N LEU A 33 2.66 -1.21 14.36
CA LEU A 33 1.89 -0.59 15.43
C LEU A 33 0.72 -1.47 15.85
N GLY A 34 0.18 -1.22 17.04
CA GLY A 34 -1.06 -1.85 17.47
C GLY A 34 -2.26 -1.41 16.63
N GLN A 35 -3.24 -2.29 16.44
CA GLN A 35 -4.42 -2.01 15.60
C GLN A 35 -5.19 -0.74 16.00
N PHE A 36 -5.27 -0.45 17.30
CA PHE A 36 -5.96 0.72 17.85
C PHE A 36 -5.00 1.79 18.37
N ASP A 37 -3.73 1.71 17.98
CA ASP A 37 -2.75 2.74 18.32
C ASP A 37 -3.19 4.09 17.71
N PRO A 38 -3.15 5.21 18.46
CA PRO A 38 -3.49 6.53 17.93
C PRO A 38 -2.74 6.88 16.64
N GLU A 39 -1.45 6.51 16.54
CA GLU A 39 -0.63 6.77 15.37
C GLU A 39 -1.15 5.96 14.15
N MET A 40 -1.54 4.70 14.37
CA MET A 40 -2.14 3.86 13.33
C MET A 40 -3.46 4.47 12.81
N THR A 41 -4.33 4.91 13.71
CA THR A 41 -5.58 5.58 13.31
C THR A 41 -5.33 6.93 12.62
N GLY A 42 -4.23 7.62 12.97
CA GLY A 42 -3.72 8.79 12.27
C GLY A 42 -3.39 8.48 10.81
N TYR A 43 -2.56 7.45 10.57
CA TYR A 43 -2.22 7.01 9.21
C TYR A 43 -3.44 6.57 8.39
N MET A 44 -4.44 5.96 9.03
CA MET A 44 -5.71 5.64 8.36
C MET A 44 -6.40 6.92 7.86
N ASN A 45 -6.53 7.95 8.71
CA ASN A 45 -7.14 9.23 8.34
C ASN A 45 -6.36 9.96 7.24
N GLU A 46 -5.03 9.97 7.33
CA GLU A 46 -4.15 10.53 6.29
C GLU A 46 -4.32 9.80 4.96
N THR A 47 -4.37 8.46 4.99
CA THR A 47 -4.60 7.64 3.80
C THR A 47 -5.94 7.98 3.14
N MET A 48 -7.02 8.14 3.92
CA MET A 48 -8.31 8.58 3.38
C MET A 48 -8.20 9.95 2.69
N ALA A 49 -7.49 10.90 3.29
CA ALA A 49 -7.30 12.23 2.72
C ALA A 49 -6.44 12.20 1.43
N LEU A 50 -5.36 11.42 1.42
CA LEU A 50 -4.50 11.26 0.25
C LEU A 50 -5.25 10.67 -0.95
N TYR A 51 -6.05 9.63 -0.74
CA TYR A 51 -6.80 9.01 -1.82
C TYR A 51 -7.91 9.90 -2.38
N ARG A 52 -8.48 10.81 -1.59
CA ARG A 52 -9.38 11.86 -2.12
C ARG A 52 -8.70 12.76 -3.14
N LEU A 53 -7.42 13.09 -2.94
CA LEU A 53 -6.63 13.85 -3.91
C LEU A 53 -6.39 13.05 -5.19
N VAL A 54 -6.06 11.75 -5.06
CA VAL A 54 -5.82 10.86 -6.21
C VAL A 54 -7.08 10.70 -7.05
N PHE A 55 -8.23 10.47 -6.42
CA PHE A 55 -9.51 10.33 -7.10
C PHE A 55 -10.17 11.67 -7.48
N MET A 56 -9.58 12.80 -7.07
CA MET A 56 -10.15 14.14 -7.26
C MET A 56 -11.60 14.23 -6.75
N THR A 57 -11.85 13.77 -5.52
CA THR A 57 -13.18 13.68 -4.92
C THR A 57 -13.23 14.25 -3.51
N GLU A 58 -14.41 14.68 -3.06
CA GLU A 58 -14.69 15.10 -1.69
C GLU A 58 -15.41 14.03 -0.87
N ASN A 59 -15.59 12.82 -1.43
CA ASN A 59 -16.34 11.76 -0.77
C ASN A 59 -15.77 11.44 0.62
N ARG A 60 -16.62 11.48 1.65
CA ARG A 60 -16.22 11.11 3.02
C ARG A 60 -15.70 9.68 3.08
N TRP A 61 -16.37 8.75 2.40
CA TRP A 61 -16.05 7.33 2.37
C TRP A 61 -15.05 7.01 1.25
N THR A 62 -13.78 7.28 1.53
CA THR A 62 -12.64 6.92 0.66
C THR A 62 -11.63 6.21 1.52
N PHE A 63 -11.58 4.89 1.45
CA PHE A 63 -10.79 4.02 2.32
C PHE A 63 -10.26 2.82 1.52
N LEU A 64 -9.38 2.02 2.14
CA LEU A 64 -8.77 0.86 1.50
C LEU A 64 -9.59 -0.41 1.75
N VAL A 65 -9.61 -1.28 0.75
CA VAL A 65 -10.09 -2.66 0.87
C VAL A 65 -8.87 -3.57 0.83
N ASP A 66 -8.70 -4.39 1.87
CA ASP A 66 -7.52 -5.24 2.03
C ASP A 66 -7.62 -6.47 1.13
N GLY A 67 -7.15 -6.33 -0.11
CA GLY A 67 -7.14 -7.40 -1.09
C GLY A 67 -6.54 -6.98 -2.44
N THR A 68 -6.56 -7.89 -3.40
CA THR A 68 -6.24 -7.53 -4.79
C THR A 68 -7.33 -6.63 -5.37
N ALA A 69 -7.08 -6.00 -6.52
CA ALA A 69 -8.03 -5.07 -7.14
C ALA A 69 -9.46 -5.64 -7.31
N ARG A 70 -9.61 -6.96 -7.51
CA ARG A 70 -10.92 -7.60 -7.64
C ARG A 70 -11.73 -7.62 -6.34
N ALA A 71 -11.07 -7.64 -5.17
CA ALA A 71 -11.75 -7.60 -3.88
C ALA A 71 -12.44 -6.26 -3.61
N GLY A 72 -11.99 -5.17 -4.24
CA GLY A 72 -12.69 -3.89 -4.19
C GLY A 72 -13.87 -3.78 -5.18
N ILE A 73 -14.01 -4.74 -6.09
CA ILE A 73 -15.10 -4.78 -7.09
C ILE A 73 -16.26 -5.65 -6.60
N GLU A 74 -15.94 -6.77 -5.93
CA GLU A 74 -16.90 -7.72 -5.35
C GLU A 74 -17.75 -7.08 -4.24
#